data_AF-A0A1C6M589-F1
#
_entry.id   AF-A0A1C6M589-F1
#
_cell.length_a   1.000
_cell.length_b   1.000
_cell.length_c   1.000
_cell.angle_alpha   90.00
_cell.angle_beta   90.00
_cell.angle_gamma   90.00
#
_symmetry.space_group_name_H-M   'P 1'
#
loop_
_entity.id
_entity.type
_entity.pdbx_description
1 polymer ?
#
loop_
_entity_poly.entity_id
_entity_poly.type
_entity_poly.pdbx_seq_one_letter_code
_entity_poly.pdbx_strand_id
1 'polypeptide(L)'
;MAPPPRRRRPSDPADLPDGPQQALLRADPALGRVHAPEEICAHLCRLGHAARHGRAGATHLTLAGWDARAELLGTPRTDSSAFSPATGHGAPDDEDAHAPTAAVRAWASLLEIRRVTAEDMALPAAWERQRPLHAVSLALQASGCPPAAIGGARRCLRSGYQVSEGPAPRSVRVDWRQRPGDDGPSPGEGLATCQDVLAARGWASDRYLGARHRPYLVSRPRDERAPLLGGAV
;
A
#
# COMPACT_ATOMS: atom_id res chain seq x y z
N MET A 1 24.41 -25.57 19.65
CA MET A 1 24.09 -24.46 18.73
C MET A 1 23.51 -23.32 19.56
N ALA A 2 24.30 -22.28 19.82
CA ALA A 2 23.86 -21.17 20.67
C ALA A 2 22.77 -20.36 19.94
N PRO A 3 21.70 -19.90 20.65
CA PRO A 3 20.69 -19.06 20.04
C PRO A 3 21.31 -17.75 19.53
N PRO A 4 20.86 -17.20 18.39
CA PRO A 4 21.36 -15.92 17.91
C PRO A 4 21.07 -14.81 18.95
N PRO A 5 21.99 -13.84 19.14
CA PRO A 5 21.77 -12.75 20.09
C PRO A 5 20.49 -12.00 19.70
N ARG A 6 19.57 -11.87 20.66
CA ARG A 6 18.37 -11.05 20.49
C ARG A 6 18.82 -9.64 20.11
N ARG A 7 18.41 -9.16 18.94
CA ARG A 7 18.64 -7.76 18.54
C ARG A 7 18.05 -6.88 19.63
N ARG A 8 18.90 -6.15 20.36
CA ARG A 8 18.42 -5.12 21.30
C ARG A 8 17.57 -4.16 20.50
N ARG A 9 16.34 -3.92 20.97
CA ARG A 9 15.51 -2.84 20.46
C ARG A 9 16.33 -1.54 20.59
N PRO A 10 16.50 -0.75 19.53
CA PRO A 10 17.21 0.52 19.65
C PRO A 10 16.52 1.39 20.71
N SER A 11 17.33 2.08 21.51
CA SER A 11 16.85 3.02 22.52
C SER A 11 16.06 4.15 21.86
N ASP A 12 15.03 4.62 22.55
CA ASP A 12 14.25 5.80 22.14
C ASP A 12 15.20 6.98 21.92
N PRO A 13 15.15 7.67 20.76
CA PRO A 13 16.02 8.80 20.48
C PRO A 13 15.84 9.98 21.45
N ALA A 14 14.67 10.12 22.08
CA ALA A 14 14.42 11.15 23.08
C ALA A 14 15.22 10.91 24.38
N ASP A 15 15.58 9.65 24.67
CA ASP A 15 16.36 9.26 25.85
C ASP A 15 17.89 9.38 25.63
N LEU A 16 18.32 9.76 24.43
CA LEU A 16 19.74 9.94 24.13
C LEU A 16 20.29 11.22 24.78
N PRO A 17 21.55 11.22 25.24
CA PRO A 17 22.21 12.46 25.65
C PRO A 17 22.32 13.47 24.49
N ASP A 18 22.43 14.77 24.82
CA ASP A 18 22.46 15.86 23.86
C ASP A 18 23.52 15.69 22.75
N GLY A 19 24.71 15.18 23.10
CA GLY A 19 25.80 14.98 22.15
C GLY A 19 25.42 14.04 20.98
N PRO A 20 25.02 12.79 21.26
CA PRO A 20 24.44 11.87 20.28
C PRO A 20 23.24 12.43 19.52
N GLN A 21 22.30 13.13 20.18
CA GLN A 21 21.16 13.76 19.49
C GLN A 21 21.63 14.80 18.46
N GLN A 22 22.55 15.69 18.85
CA GLN A 22 23.13 16.70 17.95
C GLN A 22 23.90 16.07 16.79
N ALA A 23 24.59 14.94 17.01
CA ALA A 23 25.28 14.21 15.97
C ALA A 23 24.31 13.58 14.94
N LEU A 24 23.15 13.08 15.39
CA LEU A 24 22.09 12.60 14.49
C LEU A 24 21.51 13.76 13.66
N LEU A 25 21.18 14.88 14.32
CA LEU A 25 20.61 16.07 13.65
C LEU A 25 21.55 16.62 12.56
N ARG A 26 22.85 16.69 12.85
CA ARG A 26 23.89 17.22 11.94
C ARG A 26 24.42 16.20 10.92
N ALA A 27 23.95 14.95 10.94
CA ALA A 27 24.35 13.97 9.95
C ALA A 27 23.99 14.44 8.53
N ASP A 28 24.84 14.08 7.57
CA ASP A 28 24.65 14.43 6.16
C ASP A 28 23.25 13.97 5.68
N PRO A 29 22.42 14.88 5.15
CA PRO A 29 21.03 14.56 4.81
C PRO A 29 20.88 13.64 3.59
N ALA A 30 21.89 13.51 2.74
CA ALA A 30 21.85 12.66 1.54
C ALA A 30 22.47 11.28 1.80
N LEU A 31 23.58 11.22 2.54
CA LEU A 31 24.38 10.00 2.71
C LEU A 31 24.32 9.42 4.14
N GLY A 32 23.72 10.15 5.08
CA GLY A 32 23.63 9.74 6.48
C GLY A 32 24.99 9.68 7.16
N ARG A 33 26.00 10.39 6.66
CA ARG A 33 27.34 10.37 7.24
C ARG A 33 27.35 11.18 8.53
N VAL A 34 27.83 10.56 9.61
CA VAL A 34 27.92 11.20 10.94
C VAL A 34 29.30 11.82 11.11
N HIS A 35 29.34 13.12 11.35
CA HIS A 35 30.56 13.87 11.66
C HIS A 35 30.56 14.26 13.14
N ALA A 36 31.10 13.38 13.99
CA ALA A 36 31.17 13.57 15.44
C ALA A 36 32.44 12.94 16.03
N PRO A 37 32.86 13.33 17.25
CA PRO A 37 33.92 12.66 17.99
C PRO A 37 33.74 11.13 18.04
N GLU A 38 34.86 10.40 18.04
CA GLU A 38 34.90 8.94 17.98
C GLU A 38 34.06 8.26 19.08
N GLU A 39 34.03 8.86 20.27
CA GLU A 39 33.24 8.41 21.41
C GLU A 39 31.73 8.44 21.13
N ILE A 40 31.25 9.51 20.49
CA ILE A 40 29.84 9.67 20.09
C ILE A 40 29.51 8.70 18.95
N CYS A 41 30.40 8.56 17.96
CA CYS A 41 30.23 7.58 16.88
C CYS A 41 30.16 6.14 17.43
N ALA A 42 31.05 5.78 18.36
CA ALA A 42 31.06 4.48 19.02
C ALA A 42 29.82 4.25 19.90
N HIS A 43 29.32 5.29 20.57
CA HIS A 43 28.08 5.24 21.33
C HIS A 43 26.87 4.98 20.43
N LEU A 44 26.73 5.73 19.33
CA LEU A 44 25.66 5.51 18.34
C LEU A 44 25.74 4.11 17.69
N CYS A 45 26.95 3.61 17.43
CA CYS A 45 27.14 2.25 16.92
C CYS A 45 26.70 1.19 17.93
N ARG A 46 27.02 1.37 19.22
CA ARG A 46 26.59 0.44 20.28
C ARG A 46 25.07 0.40 20.45
N LEU A 47 24.38 1.52 20.21
CA LEU A 47 22.92 1.62 20.27
C LEU A 47 22.22 1.18 18.97
N GLY A 48 22.99 0.92 17.91
CA GLY A 48 22.46 0.47 16.61
C GLY A 48 21.97 1.60 15.71
N HIS A 49 22.18 2.86 16.07
CA HIS A 49 21.81 4.05 15.30
C HIS A 49 22.82 4.39 14.20
N ALA A 50 24.05 3.91 14.32
CA ALA A 50 25.08 4.08 13.29
C ALA A 50 25.87 2.78 13.06
N ALA A 51 26.54 2.69 11.93
CA ALA A 51 27.43 1.60 11.57
C ALA A 51 28.71 2.16 10.92
N ARG A 52 29.84 1.49 11.18
CA ARG A 52 31.11 1.81 10.53
C ARG A 52 31.22 1.08 9.21
N HIS A 53 31.58 1.82 8.16
CA HIS A 53 31.75 1.31 6.81
C HIS A 53 33.12 1.70 6.23
N GLY A 54 33.73 0.74 5.52
CA GLY A 54 34.99 0.92 4.80
C GLY A 54 36.24 0.84 5.68
N ARG A 55 37.41 0.66 5.02
CA ARG A 55 38.72 0.58 5.69
C ARG A 55 39.12 1.88 6.41
N ALA A 56 38.58 3.02 5.98
CA ALA A 56 38.78 4.32 6.60
C ALA A 56 37.84 4.58 7.80
N GLY A 57 36.92 3.65 8.12
CA GLY A 57 36.10 3.70 9.33
C GLY A 57 35.04 4.81 9.36
N ALA A 58 34.51 5.23 8.20
CA ALA A 58 33.46 6.24 8.16
C ALA A 58 32.20 5.73 8.86
N THR A 59 31.56 6.59 9.66
CA THR A 59 30.34 6.24 10.41
C THR A 59 29.11 6.77 9.68
N HIS A 60 28.16 5.88 9.40
CA HIS A 60 26.94 6.18 8.67
C HIS A 60 25.72 5.77 9.50
N LEU A 61 24.62 6.50 9.36
CA LEU A 61 23.35 6.16 9.99
C LEU A 61 22.84 4.81 9.47
N THR A 62 22.35 3.98 10.38
CA THR A 62 21.52 2.84 10.03
C THR A 62 20.09 3.30 9.78
N LEU A 63 19.20 2.40 9.36
CA LEU A 63 17.77 2.72 9.25
C LEU A 63 17.19 3.26 10.58
N ALA A 64 17.59 2.67 11.72
CA ALA A 64 17.17 3.15 13.04
C ALA A 64 17.71 4.55 13.36
N GLY A 65 18.93 4.90 12.92
CA GLY A 65 19.48 6.24 13.07
C GLY A 65 18.77 7.29 12.21
N TRP A 66 18.29 6.91 11.03
CA TRP A 66 17.45 7.76 10.19
C TRP A 66 16.08 8.02 10.83
N ASP A 67 15.42 6.99 11.38
CA ASP A 67 14.18 7.13 12.14
C ASP A 67 14.38 8.06 13.34
N ALA A 68 15.43 7.83 14.14
CA ALA A 68 15.80 8.66 15.28
C ALA A 68 16.03 10.14 14.93
N ARG A 69 16.72 10.40 13.82
CA ARG A 69 16.97 11.75 13.32
C ARG A 69 15.68 12.45 12.90
N ALA A 70 14.76 11.74 12.26
CA ALA A 70 13.48 12.30 11.84
C ALA A 70 12.62 12.70 13.04
N GLU A 71 12.56 11.85 14.07
CA GLU A 71 11.86 12.13 15.32
C GLU A 71 12.42 13.38 16.02
N LEU A 72 13.75 13.51 16.11
CA LEU A 72 14.41 14.68 16.72
C LEU A 72 14.20 15.99 15.93
N LEU A 73 14.10 15.93 14.60
CA LEU A 73 13.84 17.11 13.77
C LEU A 73 12.40 17.62 13.90
N GLY A 74 11.53 16.90 14.61
CA GLY A 74 10.09 17.17 14.59
C GLY A 74 9.50 17.05 13.18
N THR A 75 10.28 16.54 12.21
CA THR A 75 9.77 16.19 10.91
C THR A 75 8.92 14.95 11.16
N PRO A 76 7.59 15.00 10.94
CA PRO A 76 6.88 13.74 10.80
C PRO A 76 7.69 12.91 9.81
N ARG A 77 7.85 11.62 10.11
CA ARG A 77 8.39 10.63 9.17
C ARG A 77 7.94 11.12 7.80
N THR A 78 8.87 11.42 6.88
CA THR A 78 8.42 11.61 5.51
C THR A 78 7.82 10.27 5.19
N ASP A 79 6.50 10.22 5.30
CA ASP A 79 5.76 9.00 5.28
C ASP A 79 5.96 8.52 3.86
N SER A 80 6.95 7.64 3.70
CA SER A 80 6.81 6.49 2.84
C SER A 80 5.75 5.54 3.43
N SER A 81 4.68 6.07 4.05
CA SER A 81 3.36 5.51 3.90
C SER A 81 3.06 5.60 2.40
N ALA A 82 3.56 4.59 1.67
CA ALA A 82 3.12 4.36 0.31
C ALA A 82 1.60 4.35 0.39
N PHE A 83 0.98 5.29 -0.33
CA PHE A 83 -0.47 5.42 -0.38
C PHE A 83 -1.10 4.03 -0.55
N SER A 84 -1.98 3.64 0.36
CA SER A 84 -2.71 2.39 0.25
C SER A 84 -4.17 2.71 -0.09
N PRO A 85 -4.68 2.20 -1.23
CA PRO A 85 -6.07 2.40 -1.58
C PRO A 85 -6.98 1.62 -0.63
N ALA A 86 -8.21 2.10 -0.49
CA ALA A 86 -9.20 1.47 0.37
C ALA A 86 -9.58 0.09 -0.19
N THR A 87 -9.61 -0.91 0.67
CA THR A 87 -10.05 -2.27 0.30
C THR A 87 -11.50 -2.53 0.68
N GLY A 88 -12.15 -1.61 1.38
CA GLY A 88 -13.51 -1.82 1.91
C GLY A 88 -13.56 -2.74 3.15
N HIS A 89 -12.41 -3.02 3.76
CA HIS A 89 -12.29 -3.75 5.02
C HIS A 89 -12.05 -2.83 6.23
N GLY A 90 -11.72 -1.56 5.99
CA GLY A 90 -11.36 -0.58 7.02
C GLY A 90 -12.52 -0.08 7.87
N ALA A 91 -12.17 0.59 8.96
CA ALA A 91 -13.08 1.29 9.83
C ALA A 91 -13.51 2.63 9.18
N PRO A 92 -14.66 3.21 9.56
CA PRO A 92 -15.10 4.49 9.02
C PRO A 92 -14.14 5.65 9.33
N ASP A 93 -13.39 5.58 10.44
CA ASP A 93 -12.43 6.62 10.82
C ASP A 93 -11.15 6.61 9.97
N ASP A 94 -10.98 5.60 9.09
CA ASP A 94 -9.88 5.54 8.11
C ASP A 94 -10.11 6.47 6.90
N GLU A 95 -11.14 7.32 6.91
CA GLU A 95 -11.55 8.15 5.76
C GLU A 95 -10.48 9.17 5.33
N ASP A 96 -9.78 9.80 6.27
CA ASP A 96 -8.68 10.74 5.94
C ASP A 96 -7.50 10.02 5.26
N ALA A 97 -7.23 8.76 5.63
CA ALA A 97 -6.20 7.94 5.00
C ALA A 97 -6.58 7.50 3.57
N HIS A 98 -7.86 7.58 3.21
CA HIS A 98 -8.43 7.09 1.96
C HIS A 98 -9.15 8.17 1.16
N ALA A 99 -8.72 9.44 1.31
CA ALA A 99 -9.31 10.56 0.62
C ALA A 99 -9.40 10.32 -0.91
N PRO A 100 -10.57 10.50 -1.55
CA PRO A 100 -10.74 10.27 -3.00
C PRO A 100 -9.70 11.01 -3.85
N THR A 101 -9.35 12.23 -3.47
CA THR A 101 -8.33 13.05 -4.14
C THR A 101 -6.94 12.40 -4.15
N ALA A 102 -6.56 11.70 -3.07
CA ALA A 102 -5.28 10.99 -3.00
C ALA A 102 -5.26 9.78 -3.95
N ALA A 103 -6.36 9.03 -4.02
CA ALA A 103 -6.50 7.92 -4.96
C ALA A 103 -6.44 8.39 -6.42
N VAL A 104 -7.09 9.50 -6.76
CA VAL A 104 -7.03 10.10 -8.11
C VAL A 104 -5.59 10.49 -8.48
N ARG A 105 -4.85 11.13 -7.56
CA ARG A 105 -3.44 11.49 -7.79
C ARG A 105 -2.55 10.26 -7.94
N ALA A 106 -2.70 9.27 -7.07
CA ALA A 106 -1.96 8.02 -7.15
C ALA A 106 -2.24 7.27 -8.47
N TRP A 107 -3.50 7.28 -8.94
CA TRP A 107 -3.86 6.72 -10.25
C TRP A 107 -3.22 7.49 -11.40
N ALA A 108 -3.19 8.83 -11.37
CA ALA A 108 -2.51 9.62 -12.38
C ALA A 108 -1.00 9.29 -12.44
N SER A 109 -0.34 9.17 -11.28
CA SER A 109 1.06 8.73 -11.21
C SER A 109 1.26 7.31 -11.77
N LEU A 110 0.33 6.40 -11.51
CA LEU A 110 0.33 5.05 -12.08
C LEU A 110 0.25 5.08 -13.61
N LEU A 111 -0.61 5.93 -14.18
CA LEU A 111 -0.70 6.08 -15.64
C LEU A 111 0.59 6.65 -16.24
N GLU A 112 1.27 7.58 -15.56
CA GLU A 112 2.59 8.04 -16.01
C GLU A 112 3.63 6.92 -15.99
N ILE A 113 3.61 6.04 -14.98
CA ILE A 113 4.47 4.85 -14.95
C ILE A 113 4.13 3.92 -16.12
N ARG A 114 2.85 3.64 -16.38
CA ARG A 114 2.44 2.83 -17.53
C ARG A 114 2.97 3.44 -18.84
N ARG A 115 2.89 4.76 -18.99
CA ARG A 115 3.35 5.46 -20.20
C ARG A 115 4.81 5.20 -20.52
N VAL A 116 5.64 4.98 -19.50
CA VAL A 116 7.07 4.74 -19.65
C VAL A 116 7.42 3.24 -19.65
N THR A 117 6.60 2.38 -19.03
CA THR A 117 6.98 0.99 -18.71
C THR A 117 6.08 -0.09 -19.31
N ALA A 118 4.88 0.25 -19.76
CA ALA A 118 3.92 -0.72 -20.30
C ALA A 118 4.10 -0.88 -21.81
N GLU A 119 3.93 -2.11 -22.27
CA GLU A 119 3.88 -2.43 -23.71
C GLU A 119 2.57 -1.90 -24.34
N ASP A 120 1.46 -1.95 -23.58
CA ASP A 120 0.17 -1.35 -23.93
C ASP A 120 -0.40 -0.60 -22.72
N MET A 121 -0.74 0.68 -22.92
CA MET A 121 -1.35 1.56 -21.93
C MET A 121 -2.74 1.11 -21.47
N ALA A 122 -3.46 0.40 -22.33
CA ALA A 122 -4.79 -0.11 -22.02
C ALA A 122 -4.76 -1.31 -21.06
N LEU A 123 -3.60 -1.97 -20.91
CA LEU A 123 -3.43 -3.15 -20.06
C LEU A 123 -2.71 -2.81 -18.74
N PRO A 124 -2.96 -3.56 -17.65
CA PRO A 124 -2.20 -3.42 -16.43
C PRO A 124 -0.72 -3.74 -16.67
N ALA A 125 0.18 -2.89 -16.17
CA ALA A 125 1.63 -3.08 -16.22
C ALA A 125 2.08 -4.28 -15.37
N ALA A 126 3.30 -4.75 -15.59
CA ALA A 126 3.84 -5.95 -14.91
C ALA A 126 3.74 -5.86 -13.37
N TRP A 127 3.99 -4.69 -12.79
CA TRP A 127 3.92 -4.49 -11.35
C TRP A 127 2.47 -4.53 -10.80
N GLU A 128 1.49 -4.09 -11.59
CA GLU A 128 0.06 -4.17 -11.22
C GLU A 128 -0.40 -5.62 -11.21
N ARG A 129 0.09 -6.43 -12.16
CA ARG A 129 -0.17 -7.88 -12.23
C ARG A 129 0.47 -8.63 -11.04
N GLN A 130 1.54 -8.10 -10.47
CA GLN A 130 2.18 -8.65 -9.26
C GLN A 130 1.48 -8.22 -7.97
N ARG A 131 0.76 -7.09 -7.98
CA ARG A 131 0.02 -6.55 -6.83
C ARG A 131 -1.44 -6.26 -7.18
N PRO A 132 -2.21 -7.27 -7.61
CA PRO A 132 -3.50 -7.02 -8.24
C PRO A 132 -4.55 -6.50 -7.27
N LEU A 133 -4.52 -6.91 -6.00
CA LEU A 133 -5.42 -6.37 -4.97
C LEU A 133 -5.25 -4.85 -4.83
N HIS A 134 -4.00 -4.37 -4.74
CA HIS A 134 -3.70 -2.95 -4.66
C HIS A 134 -4.15 -2.20 -5.93
N ALA A 135 -3.84 -2.74 -7.11
CA ALA A 135 -4.19 -2.09 -8.37
C ALA A 135 -5.72 -2.01 -8.59
N VAL A 136 -6.47 -3.07 -8.26
CA VAL A 136 -7.93 -3.10 -8.35
C VAL A 136 -8.58 -2.14 -7.35
N SER A 137 -8.12 -2.13 -6.10
CA SER A 137 -8.60 -1.16 -5.09
C SER A 137 -8.35 0.28 -5.53
N LEU A 138 -7.15 0.58 -6.04
CA LEU A 138 -6.81 1.91 -6.53
C LEU A 138 -7.68 2.33 -7.72
N ALA A 139 -7.89 1.42 -8.68
CA ALA A 139 -8.73 1.65 -9.85
C ALA A 139 -10.19 2.00 -9.46
N LEU A 140 -10.78 1.25 -8.54
CA LEU A 140 -12.14 1.50 -8.05
C LEU A 140 -12.22 2.82 -7.29
N GLN A 141 -11.31 3.05 -6.35
CA GLN A 141 -11.32 4.27 -5.53
C GLN A 141 -11.09 5.54 -6.35
N ALA A 142 -10.12 5.52 -7.29
CA ALA A 142 -9.85 6.65 -8.18
C ALA A 142 -10.99 6.94 -9.17
N SER A 143 -11.91 5.98 -9.36
CA SER A 143 -13.13 6.16 -10.15
C SER A 143 -14.32 6.68 -9.36
N GLY A 144 -14.15 6.91 -8.06
CA GLY A 144 -15.23 7.33 -7.18
C GLY A 144 -16.16 6.20 -6.77
N CYS A 145 -15.83 4.93 -7.01
CA CYS A 145 -16.58 3.85 -6.39
C CYS A 145 -16.36 3.92 -4.87
N PRO A 146 -17.42 3.89 -4.04
CA PRO A 146 -17.25 4.00 -2.59
C PRO A 146 -16.73 2.66 -2.02
N PRO A 147 -15.68 2.68 -1.17
CA PRO A 147 -15.31 1.50 -0.39
C PRO A 147 -16.31 1.29 0.74
N ALA A 148 -16.65 0.03 1.02
CA ALA A 148 -17.43 -0.34 2.18
C ALA A 148 -16.70 0.04 3.48
N ALA A 149 -17.45 0.33 4.53
CA ALA A 149 -16.89 0.51 5.87
C ALA A 149 -17.48 -0.56 6.81
N ILE A 150 -16.62 -1.21 7.59
CA ILE A 150 -17.02 -2.32 8.47
C ILE A 150 -16.76 -1.92 9.93
N GLY A 151 -17.78 -2.02 10.78
CA GLY A 151 -17.67 -1.78 12.22
C GLY A 151 -17.26 -3.03 13.02
N GLY A 152 -17.01 -2.85 14.33
CA GLY A 152 -16.51 -3.89 15.24
C GLY A 152 -17.32 -5.19 15.32
N ALA A 153 -18.59 -5.19 14.90
CA ALA A 153 -19.44 -6.39 14.81
C ALA A 153 -19.51 -7.00 13.39
N ARG A 154 -18.56 -6.66 12.50
CA ARG A 154 -18.59 -6.98 11.05
C ARG A 154 -19.84 -6.44 10.32
N ARG A 155 -20.52 -5.47 10.93
CA ARG A 155 -21.68 -4.78 10.35
C ARG A 155 -21.20 -3.78 9.31
N CYS A 156 -21.86 -3.76 8.16
CA CYS A 156 -21.63 -2.76 7.13
C CYS A 156 -22.17 -1.40 7.62
N LEU A 157 -21.28 -0.43 7.81
CA LEU A 157 -21.61 0.93 8.24
C LEU A 157 -21.80 1.89 7.07
N ARG A 158 -21.14 1.60 5.94
CA ARG A 158 -21.31 2.27 4.65
C ARG A 158 -21.33 1.24 3.53
N SER A 159 -22.27 1.37 2.60
CA SER A 159 -22.33 0.50 1.42
C SER A 159 -21.21 0.81 0.43
N GLY A 160 -20.72 -0.21 -0.26
CA GLY A 160 -19.63 -0.04 -1.21
C GLY A 160 -18.95 -1.34 -1.58
N TYR A 161 -17.87 -1.24 -2.34
CA TYR A 161 -17.08 -2.40 -2.70
C TYR A 161 -16.25 -2.91 -1.52
N GLN A 162 -15.95 -4.20 -1.54
CA GLN A 162 -14.96 -4.84 -0.69
C GLN A 162 -14.07 -5.72 -1.56
N VAL A 163 -12.76 -5.54 -1.47
CA VAL A 163 -11.75 -6.20 -2.31
C VAL A 163 -10.92 -7.14 -1.45
N SER A 164 -10.81 -8.39 -1.89
CA SER A 164 -10.01 -9.43 -1.25
C SER A 164 -9.25 -10.26 -2.29
N GLU A 165 -8.34 -11.11 -1.83
CA GLU A 165 -7.69 -12.06 -2.73
C GLU A 165 -8.73 -12.97 -3.38
N GLY A 166 -8.57 -13.19 -4.69
CA GLY A 166 -9.45 -14.06 -5.45
C GLY A 166 -9.08 -15.54 -5.30
N PRO A 167 -9.94 -16.44 -5.81
CA PRO A 167 -9.74 -17.88 -5.67
C PRO A 167 -8.59 -18.45 -6.53
N ALA A 168 -8.11 -17.70 -7.52
CA ALA A 168 -7.00 -18.08 -8.39
C ALA A 168 -5.78 -17.17 -8.16
N PRO A 169 -4.55 -17.62 -8.47
CA PRO A 169 -3.37 -16.77 -8.41
C PRO A 169 -3.54 -15.50 -9.22
N ARG A 170 -3.14 -14.36 -8.65
CA ARG A 170 -3.25 -13.02 -9.26
C ARG A 170 -4.68 -12.58 -9.63
N SER A 171 -5.69 -13.25 -9.09
CA SER A 171 -7.08 -12.81 -9.20
C SER A 171 -7.51 -12.06 -7.95
N VAL A 172 -8.51 -11.20 -8.12
CA VAL A 172 -9.05 -10.34 -7.06
C VAL A 172 -10.55 -10.54 -6.97
N ARG A 173 -11.04 -10.82 -5.78
CA ARG A 173 -12.47 -10.91 -5.51
C ARG A 173 -13.00 -9.53 -5.14
N VAL A 174 -14.08 -9.11 -5.79
CA VAL A 174 -14.80 -7.88 -5.47
C VAL A 174 -16.23 -8.24 -5.06
N ASP A 175 -16.58 -7.90 -3.83
CA ASP A 175 -17.93 -8.00 -3.29
C ASP A 175 -18.56 -6.61 -3.19
N TRP A 176 -19.89 -6.52 -3.22
CA TRP A 176 -20.61 -5.32 -2.83
C TRP A 176 -21.26 -5.52 -1.47
N ARG A 177 -20.85 -4.73 -0.48
CA ARG A 177 -21.43 -4.72 0.85
C ARG A 177 -22.50 -3.64 0.88
N GLN A 178 -23.68 -4.01 1.35
CA GLN A 178 -24.78 -3.07 1.52
C GLN A 178 -25.10 -2.94 3.02
N ARG A 179 -25.23 -1.71 3.48
CA ARG A 179 -25.78 -1.40 4.79
C ARG A 179 -27.29 -1.63 4.76
N PRO A 180 -27.88 -2.30 5.77
CA PRO A 180 -29.33 -2.43 5.86
C PRO A 180 -30.02 -1.05 5.87
N GLY A 181 -31.05 -0.88 5.03
CA GLY A 181 -31.81 0.36 4.91
C GLY A 181 -31.10 1.50 4.19
N ASP A 182 -30.07 1.18 3.39
CA ASP A 182 -29.42 2.15 2.51
C ASP A 182 -30.08 2.14 1.12
N ASP A 183 -30.47 3.33 0.64
CA ASP A 183 -31.15 3.56 -0.64
C ASP A 183 -30.17 3.67 -1.82
N GLY A 184 -28.88 3.41 -1.56
CA GLY A 184 -27.85 3.34 -2.59
C GLY A 184 -28.05 2.16 -3.57
N PRO A 185 -27.12 2.00 -4.53
CA PRO A 185 -27.23 0.95 -5.54
C PRO A 185 -27.30 -0.43 -4.88
N SER A 186 -28.16 -1.27 -5.44
CA SER A 186 -28.25 -2.67 -5.04
C SER A 186 -26.91 -3.37 -5.25
N PRO A 187 -26.66 -4.52 -4.60
CA PRO A 187 -25.45 -5.30 -4.84
C PRO A 187 -25.32 -5.74 -6.31
N GLY A 188 -26.45 -5.84 -7.00
CA GLY A 188 -26.56 -6.03 -8.44
C GLY A 188 -25.83 -4.95 -9.22
N GLU A 189 -26.30 -3.72 -9.03
CA GLU A 189 -25.89 -2.49 -9.72
C GLU A 189 -24.50 -2.03 -9.29
N GLY A 190 -24.18 -2.05 -7.99
CA GLY A 190 -22.87 -1.66 -7.49
C GLY A 190 -21.74 -2.52 -8.07
N LEU A 191 -21.97 -3.83 -8.24
CA LEU A 191 -21.03 -4.72 -8.92
C LEU A 191 -20.96 -4.43 -10.43
N ALA A 192 -22.06 -4.10 -11.10
CA ALA A 192 -22.02 -3.74 -12.51
C ALA A 192 -21.15 -2.48 -12.74
N THR A 193 -21.34 -1.45 -11.91
CA THR A 193 -20.48 -0.26 -11.92
C THR A 193 -19.01 -0.60 -11.69
N CYS A 194 -18.70 -1.47 -10.72
CA CYS A 194 -17.33 -1.92 -10.47
C CYS A 194 -16.75 -2.65 -11.70
N GLN A 195 -17.53 -3.52 -12.33
CA GLN A 195 -17.13 -4.25 -13.53
C GLN A 195 -16.80 -3.31 -14.70
N ASP A 196 -17.64 -2.30 -14.95
CA ASP A 196 -17.41 -1.32 -16.02
C ASP A 196 -16.14 -0.49 -15.79
N VAL A 197 -15.95 -0.03 -14.55
CA VAL A 197 -14.76 0.71 -14.12
C VAL A 197 -13.48 -0.10 -14.31
N LEU A 198 -13.52 -1.39 -13.98
CA LEU A 198 -12.40 -2.31 -14.10
C LEU A 198 -12.11 -2.65 -15.57
N ALA A 199 -13.14 -2.89 -16.37
CA ALA A 199 -13.02 -3.12 -17.81
C ALA A 199 -12.33 -1.95 -18.51
N ALA A 200 -12.73 -0.71 -18.19
CA ALA A 200 -12.12 0.51 -18.73
C ALA A 200 -10.62 0.68 -18.36
N ARG A 201 -10.11 -0.11 -17.40
CA ARG A 201 -8.72 -0.05 -16.91
C ARG A 201 -7.89 -1.28 -17.22
N GLY A 202 -8.40 -2.14 -18.11
CA GLY A 202 -7.72 -3.33 -18.60
C GLY A 202 -7.89 -4.56 -17.71
N TRP A 203 -8.88 -4.58 -16.82
CA TRP A 203 -9.20 -5.73 -15.98
C TRP A 203 -10.44 -6.46 -16.52
N ALA A 204 -10.32 -7.75 -16.77
CA ALA A 204 -11.44 -8.63 -17.09
C ALA A 204 -12.09 -9.12 -15.80
N SER A 205 -13.39 -8.94 -15.65
CA SER A 205 -14.14 -9.35 -14.45
C SER A 205 -15.30 -10.28 -14.83
N ASP A 206 -15.32 -11.45 -14.20
CA ASP A 206 -16.39 -12.43 -14.35
C ASP A 206 -17.27 -12.44 -13.10
N ARG A 207 -18.59 -12.58 -13.27
CA ARG A 207 -19.55 -12.61 -12.16
C ARG A 207 -19.84 -14.03 -11.71
N TYR A 208 -19.83 -14.25 -10.40
CA TYR A 208 -20.12 -15.53 -9.76
C TYR A 208 -21.13 -15.36 -8.63
N LEU A 209 -21.68 -16.48 -8.18
CA LEU A 209 -22.53 -16.56 -6.99
C LEU A 209 -21.75 -17.25 -5.86
N GLY A 210 -21.68 -16.57 -4.71
CA GLY A 210 -21.02 -17.08 -3.52
C GLY A 210 -22.00 -17.74 -2.56
N ALA A 211 -21.54 -17.95 -1.32
CA ALA A 211 -22.41 -18.42 -0.24
C ALA A 211 -23.66 -17.52 -0.12
N ARG A 212 -24.82 -18.16 0.12
CA ARG A 212 -26.12 -17.49 0.23
C ARG A 212 -26.54 -16.74 -1.04
N HIS A 213 -26.13 -17.23 -2.22
CA HIS A 213 -26.43 -16.64 -3.54
C HIS A 213 -26.04 -15.16 -3.67
N ARG A 214 -25.03 -14.72 -2.92
CA ARG A 214 -24.55 -13.34 -3.01
C ARG A 214 -23.63 -13.19 -4.23
N PRO A 215 -23.94 -12.29 -5.18
CA PRO A 215 -23.07 -12.09 -6.33
C PRO A 215 -21.74 -11.48 -5.91
N TYR A 216 -20.68 -11.85 -6.61
CA TYR A 216 -19.35 -11.24 -6.50
C TYR A 216 -18.65 -11.28 -7.87
N LEU A 217 -17.62 -10.48 -8.04
CA LEU A 217 -16.76 -10.50 -9.23
C LEU A 217 -15.44 -11.17 -8.90
N VAL A 218 -14.87 -11.87 -9.89
CA VAL A 218 -13.45 -12.21 -9.91
C VAL A 218 -12.80 -11.43 -11.04
N SER A 219 -11.94 -10.50 -10.66
CA SER A 219 -11.18 -9.64 -11.57
C SER A 219 -9.78 -10.18 -11.80
N ARG A 220 -9.33 -10.13 -13.05
CA ARG A 220 -8.00 -10.56 -13.51
C ARG A 220 -7.51 -9.55 -14.55
N PRO A 221 -6.18 -9.39 -14.74
CA PRO A 221 -5.69 -8.64 -15.89
C PRO A 221 -6.29 -9.22 -17.17
N ARG A 222 -6.76 -8.37 -18.08
CA ARG A 222 -7.20 -8.81 -19.39
C ARG A 222 -5.97 -9.33 -20.14
N ASP A 223 -5.95 -10.61 -20.47
CA ASP A 223 -4.94 -11.12 -21.39
C ASP A 223 -5.27 -10.66 -22.81
N GLU A 224 -4.24 -10.19 -23.52
CA GLU A 224 -4.31 -9.90 -24.95
C GLU A 224 -4.63 -11.16 -25.79
N ARG A 225 -4.42 -12.34 -25.20
CA ARG A 225 -4.65 -13.66 -25.80
C ARG A 225 -5.81 -14.40 -25.14
N ALA A 226 -7.03 -13.88 -25.21
CA ALA A 226 -8.15 -14.80 -25.31
C ALA A 226 -8.13 -15.34 -26.75
N PRO A 227 -7.92 -16.65 -27.00
CA PRO A 227 -8.22 -17.18 -28.31
C PRO A 227 -9.68 -16.84 -28.59
N LEU A 228 -9.94 -16.31 -29.78
CA LEU A 228 -11.25 -16.46 -30.39
C LEU A 228 -11.53 -17.96 -30.35
N LEU A 229 -12.28 -18.44 -29.35
CA LEU A 229 -12.94 -19.73 -29.43
C LEU A 229 -13.93 -19.57 -30.56
N GLY A 230 -13.44 -19.89 -31.75
CA GLY A 230 -14.17 -19.92 -32.98
C GLY A 230 -15.43 -20.75 -32.78
N GLY A 231 -16.51 -20.23 -33.35
CA GLY A 231 -17.68 -21.03 -33.61
C GLY A 231 -17.29 -22.27 -34.41
N ALA A 232 -17.76 -23.40 -33.94
CA ALA A 232 -17.92 -24.68 -34.62
C ALA A 232 -18.71 -25.54 -33.60
N VAL A 233 -19.90 -26.06 -33.85
CA VAL A 233 -20.80 -26.18 -35.00
C VAL A 233 -22.21 -26.25 -34.42
#